data_AF-A0A955QLS8-F1
#
_entry.id   AF-A0A955QLS8-F1
#
_cell.length_a   1.000
_cell.length_b   1.000
_cell.length_c   1.000
_cell.angle_alpha   90.00
_cell.angle_beta   90.00
_cell.angle_gamma   90.00
#
_symmetry.space_group_name_H-M   'P 1'
#
loop_
_entity.id
_entity.type
_entity.pdbx_description
1 polymer ?
#
loop_
_entity_poly.entity_id
_entity_poly.type
_entity_poly.pdbx_seq_one_letter_code
_entity_poly.pdbx_strand_id
1 'polypeptide(L)'
;MRRHKIFHNSRSLSTTLFCKTLLIAIVFLSGCVALSGMPDLRTPDGQIYAKRCKQCHGLPEPRFRTMREWEPIVLNMMDKIREKELQPLPMNEHEAILRYLARHAKPE
;
A
#
# COMPACT_ATOMS: atom_id res chain seq x y z
N MET A 1 -57.38 39.67 19.68
CA MET A 1 -57.65 38.32 20.25
C MET A 1 -56.86 37.28 19.48
N ARG A 2 -56.56 36.14 20.12
CA ARG A 2 -55.52 35.14 19.81
C ARG A 2 -55.76 34.33 18.51
N ARG A 3 -54.64 34.14 17.77
CA ARG A 3 -54.12 32.97 17.02
C ARG A 3 -55.06 31.78 16.81
N HIS A 4 -54.98 31.10 15.65
CA HIS A 4 -54.60 29.66 15.61
C HIS A 4 -54.13 29.15 14.22
N LYS A 5 -52.87 28.65 14.23
CA LYS A 5 -52.23 27.51 13.47
C LYS A 5 -52.30 27.55 11.93
N ILE A 6 -51.24 27.78 11.16
CA ILE A 6 -49.95 27.05 11.03
C ILE A 6 -50.10 25.52 11.11
N PHE A 7 -50.01 24.84 9.97
CA PHE A 7 -49.20 23.62 9.83
C PHE A 7 -48.80 23.42 8.35
N HIS A 8 -47.76 24.12 7.90
CA HIS A 8 -47.09 23.77 6.65
C HIS A 8 -46.21 22.55 6.89
N ASN A 9 -46.46 21.55 6.06
CA ASN A 9 -45.72 20.31 5.84
C ASN A 9 -44.21 20.57 5.62
N SER A 10 -43.37 20.25 6.62
CA SER A 10 -41.91 20.28 6.50
C SER A 10 -41.31 18.93 6.90
N ARG A 11 -41.55 17.88 6.10
CA ARG A 11 -40.91 16.57 6.28
C ARG A 11 -40.31 16.07 4.97
N SER A 12 -39.28 16.73 4.46
CA SER A 12 -38.56 16.21 3.28
C SER A 12 -37.06 16.58 3.20
N LEU A 13 -36.43 17.00 4.30
CA LEU A 13 -34.99 17.30 4.30
C LEU A 13 -34.16 16.38 5.22
N SER A 14 -34.80 15.72 6.19
CA SER A 14 -34.11 14.92 7.22
C SER A 14 -33.72 13.52 6.72
N THR A 15 -34.50 12.91 5.83
CA THR A 15 -34.29 11.54 5.34
C THR A 15 -33.11 11.43 4.35
N THR A 16 -32.89 12.48 3.54
CA THR A 16 -31.84 12.49 2.52
C THR A 16 -30.43 12.64 3.11
N LEU A 17 -30.32 13.29 4.28
CA LEU A 17 -29.05 13.51 4.96
C LEU A 17 -28.47 12.22 5.55
N PHE A 18 -29.33 11.42 6.18
CA PHE A 18 -28.94 10.15 6.83
C PHE A 18 -28.36 9.12 5.84
N CYS A 19 -28.93 9.05 4.63
CA CYS A 19 -28.48 8.16 3.57
C CYS A 19 -27.10 8.57 3.03
N LYS A 20 -26.87 9.88 2.84
CA LYS A 20 -25.58 10.39 2.35
C LYS A 20 -24.46 10.20 3.38
N THR A 21 -24.73 10.39 4.67
CA THR A 21 -23.74 10.15 5.74
C THR A 21 -23.36 8.68 5.88
N LEU A 22 -24.31 7.76 5.69
CA LEU A 22 -24.04 6.31 5.77
C LEU A 22 -23.16 5.84 4.60
N LEU A 23 -23.39 6.36 3.40
CA LEU A 23 -22.59 6.03 2.21
C LEU A 23 -21.15 6.55 2.30
N ILE A 24 -20.94 7.74 2.87
CA ILE A 24 -19.60 8.31 3.10
C ILE A 24 -18.83 7.47 4.13
N ALA A 25 -19.48 7.00 5.20
CA ALA A 25 -18.84 6.17 6.23
C ALA A 25 -18.32 4.83 5.68
N ILE A 26 -19.00 4.23 4.70
CA ILE A 26 -18.57 2.97 4.05
C ILE A 26 -17.27 3.16 3.25
N VAL A 27 -17.09 4.32 2.60
CA VAL A 27 -15.87 4.63 1.84
C VAL A 27 -14.64 4.75 2.75
N PHE A 28 -14.81 5.22 3.99
CA PHE A 28 -13.71 5.31 4.96
C PHE A 28 -13.28 3.94 5.55
N LEU A 29 -14.13 2.92 5.52
CA LEU A 29 -13.81 1.56 6.00
C LEU A 29 -13.02 0.71 5.00
N SER A 30 -12.92 1.14 3.73
CA SER A 30 -12.24 0.37 2.68
C SER A 30 -10.72 0.60 2.60
N GLY A 31 -10.17 1.46 3.46
CA GLY A 31 -8.77 1.85 3.41
C GLY A 31 -7.83 0.91 4.17
N CYS A 32 -7.79 -0.40 3.86
CA CYS A 32 -6.64 -1.28 4.15
C CYS A 32 -6.94 -2.72 3.68
N VAL A 33 -6.64 -3.03 2.42
CA VAL A 33 -6.53 -4.43 1.97
C VAL A 33 -5.18 -4.61 1.29
N ALA A 34 -4.52 -5.72 1.65
CA ALA A 34 -3.36 -6.36 1.01
C ALA A 34 -1.95 -5.92 1.45
N LEU A 35 -1.59 -6.21 2.71
CA LEU A 35 -0.20 -6.53 3.09
C LEU A 35 -0.10 -7.85 3.89
N SER A 36 -1.19 -8.60 4.03
CA SER A 36 -1.32 -9.73 4.95
C SER A 36 -0.54 -11.01 4.54
N GLY A 37 0.16 -11.00 3.40
CA GLY A 37 0.89 -12.18 2.90
C GLY A 37 2.42 -12.04 2.91
N MET A 38 2.94 -10.82 3.05
CA MET A 38 4.36 -10.54 2.87
C MET A 38 5.10 -10.47 4.22
N PRO A 39 6.16 -11.27 4.44
CA PRO A 39 6.81 -11.36 5.74
C PRO A 39 7.50 -10.04 6.13
N ASP A 40 7.50 -9.71 7.43
CA ASP A 40 8.41 -8.75 8.06
C ASP A 40 8.58 -7.36 7.41
N LEU A 41 7.59 -6.89 6.64
CA LEU A 41 7.63 -5.56 6.00
C LEU A 41 7.62 -4.38 6.97
N ARG A 42 7.33 -4.62 8.25
CA ARG A 42 7.42 -3.60 9.31
C ARG A 42 8.85 -3.39 9.81
N THR A 43 9.77 -4.31 9.52
CA THR A 43 11.20 -4.15 9.86
C THR A 43 11.87 -3.07 9.01
N PRO A 44 12.98 -2.46 9.46
CA PRO A 44 13.69 -1.44 8.67
C PRO A 44 14.06 -1.92 7.25
N ASP A 45 14.63 -3.12 7.14
CA ASP A 45 14.98 -3.72 5.84
C ASP A 45 13.72 -3.99 4.98
N GLY A 46 12.65 -4.50 5.60
CA GLY A 46 11.38 -4.76 4.91
C GLY A 46 10.70 -3.50 4.38
N GLN A 47 10.79 -2.39 5.12
CA GLN A 47 10.27 -1.09 4.65
C GLN A 47 11.07 -0.57 3.45
N ILE A 48 12.40 -0.73 3.46
CA ILE A 48 13.25 -0.35 2.32
C ILE A 48 12.90 -1.22 1.10
N TYR A 49 12.78 -2.54 1.29
CA TYR A 49 12.34 -3.47 0.25
C TYR A 49 11.00 -3.06 -0.36
N ALA A 50 9.97 -2.84 0.49
CA ALA A 50 8.66 -2.41 0.03
C ALA A 50 8.72 -1.07 -0.70
N LYS A 51 9.47 -0.09 -0.19
CA LYS A 51 9.58 1.24 -0.80
C LYS A 51 10.24 1.19 -2.17
N ARG A 52 11.33 0.43 -2.32
CA ARG A 52 12.14 0.39 -3.53
C ARG A 52 11.59 -0.56 -4.58
N CYS A 53 11.25 -1.78 -4.21
CA CYS A 53 10.86 -2.82 -5.17
C CYS A 53 9.42 -2.66 -5.70
N LYS A 54 8.59 -1.77 -5.12
CA LYS A 54 7.25 -1.44 -5.65
C LYS A 54 7.22 -0.17 -6.52
N GLN A 55 8.36 0.46 -6.75
CA GLN A 55 8.42 1.77 -7.43
C GLN A 55 7.99 1.70 -8.90
N CYS A 56 8.24 0.57 -9.58
CA CYS A 56 7.97 0.40 -11.01
C CYS A 56 6.80 -0.55 -11.31
N HIS A 57 6.54 -1.54 -10.45
CA HIS A 57 5.49 -2.54 -10.60
C HIS A 57 5.10 -3.09 -9.22
N GLY A 58 4.24 -4.11 -9.17
CA GLY A 58 3.85 -4.77 -7.91
C GLY A 58 5.05 -5.28 -7.12
N LEU A 59 4.94 -5.29 -5.79
CA LEU A 59 6.00 -5.76 -4.89
C LEU A 59 6.20 -7.27 -5.08
N PRO A 60 7.40 -7.74 -5.49
CA PRO A 60 7.65 -9.17 -5.64
C PRO A 60 7.47 -9.95 -4.33
N GLU A 61 7.04 -11.21 -4.42
CA GLU A 61 7.04 -12.14 -3.28
C GLU A 61 8.43 -12.79 -3.13
N PRO A 62 9.12 -12.60 -1.98
CA PRO A 62 10.47 -13.12 -1.78
C PRO A 62 10.60 -14.63 -2.02
N ARG A 63 9.58 -15.42 -1.67
CA ARG A 63 9.58 -16.88 -1.80
C ARG A 63 9.48 -17.40 -3.25
N PHE A 64 9.34 -16.53 -4.24
CA PHE A 64 9.32 -16.96 -5.64
C PHE A 64 10.67 -17.42 -6.18
N ARG A 65 11.78 -17.07 -5.52
CA ARG A 65 13.14 -17.38 -5.95
C ARG A 65 14.05 -17.69 -4.76
N THR A 66 15.11 -18.46 -5.01
CA THR A 66 16.19 -18.65 -4.02
C THR A 66 17.07 -17.40 -3.96
N MET A 67 17.96 -17.31 -2.96
CA MET A 67 18.84 -16.15 -2.85
C MET A 67 19.81 -16.02 -4.03
N ARG A 68 20.35 -17.15 -4.48
CA ARG A 68 21.23 -17.19 -5.65
C ARG A 68 20.54 -16.68 -6.92
N GLU A 69 19.23 -16.85 -7.03
CA GLU A 69 18.44 -16.34 -8.16
C GLU A 69 18.07 -14.86 -8.00
N TRP A 70 17.90 -14.38 -6.77
CA TRP A 70 17.56 -12.98 -6.49
C TRP A 70 18.71 -12.01 -6.75
N GLU A 71 19.94 -12.37 -6.42
CA GLU A 71 21.12 -11.50 -6.58
C GLU A 71 21.25 -10.89 -7.99
N PRO A 72 21.30 -11.67 -9.09
CA PRO A 72 21.41 -11.09 -10.43
C PRO A 72 20.18 -10.26 -10.84
N ILE A 73 19.01 -10.53 -10.25
CA ILE A 73 17.77 -9.78 -10.52
C ILE A 73 17.83 -8.40 -9.86
N VAL A 74 18.29 -8.31 -8.61
CA VAL A 74 18.44 -7.04 -7.91
C VAL A 74 19.44 -6.14 -8.66
N LEU A 75 20.54 -6.72 -9.16
CA LEU A 75 21.50 -6.00 -10.01
C LEU A 75 20.84 -5.47 -11.29
N ASN A 76 20.07 -6.30 -12.00
CA ASN A 76 19.34 -5.87 -13.18
C ASN A 76 18.33 -4.75 -12.86
N MET A 77 17.61 -4.84 -11.73
CA MET A 77 16.71 -3.77 -11.28
C MET A 77 17.44 -2.44 -11.09
N MET A 78 18.67 -2.46 -10.55
CA MET A 78 19.48 -1.25 -10.40
C MET A 78 19.83 -0.64 -11.75
N ASP A 79 20.14 -1.45 -12.76
CA ASP A 79 20.39 -0.98 -14.13
C ASP A 79 19.14 -0.35 -14.73
N LYS A 80 17.97 -0.99 -14.54
CA LYS A 80 16.68 -0.46 -15.00
C LYS A 80 16.25 0.82 -14.31
N ILE A 81 16.57 0.99 -13.03
CA ILE A 81 16.35 2.26 -12.30
C ILE A 81 17.16 3.38 -12.96
N ARG A 82 18.44 3.12 -13.31
CA ARG A 82 19.29 4.11 -13.99
C ARG A 82 18.80 4.42 -15.40
N GLU A 83 18.45 3.40 -16.19
CA GLU A 83 17.89 3.58 -17.54
C GLU A 83 16.61 4.43 -17.55
N LYS A 84 15.80 4.35 -16.49
CA LYS A 84 14.57 5.14 -16.33
C LYS A 84 14.78 6.49 -15.67
N GLU A 85 16.02 6.89 -15.41
CA GLU A 85 16.39 8.14 -14.71
C GLU A 85 15.68 8.30 -13.35
N LEU A 86 15.38 7.17 -12.70
CA LEU A 86 14.81 7.16 -11.35
C LEU A 86 15.91 7.34 -10.31
N GLN A 87 15.51 7.73 -9.10
CA GLN A 87 16.45 7.90 -7.97
C GLN A 87 17.31 6.63 -7.79
N PRO A 88 18.64 6.74 -7.95
CA PRO A 88 19.53 5.61 -7.77
C PRO A 88 19.35 4.93 -6.41
N LEU A 89 19.60 3.62 -6.39
CA LEU A 89 19.57 2.84 -5.15
C LEU A 89 20.92 3.02 -4.42
N PRO A 90 20.97 3.71 -3.27
CA PRO A 90 22.21 3.85 -2.51
C PRO A 90 22.61 2.50 -1.91
N MET A 91 23.91 2.31 -1.68
CA MET A 91 24.47 1.01 -1.27
C MET A 91 23.85 0.46 0.02
N ASN A 92 23.56 1.31 1.01
CA ASN A 92 22.93 0.89 2.26
C ASN A 92 21.51 0.33 2.05
N GLU A 93 20.74 0.88 1.09
CA GLU A 93 19.41 0.37 0.76
C GLU A 93 19.50 -0.89 -0.10
N HIS A 94 20.51 -0.99 -0.98
CA HIS A 94 20.80 -2.23 -1.71
C HIS A 94 21.10 -3.39 -0.75
N GLU A 95 21.99 -3.17 0.23
CA GLU A 95 22.28 -4.18 1.26
C GLU A 95 21.05 -4.53 2.10
N ALA A 96 20.19 -3.55 2.43
CA ALA A 96 18.95 -3.80 3.16
C ALA A 96 17.99 -4.70 2.38
N ILE A 97 17.88 -4.50 1.05
CA ILE A 97 17.10 -5.36 0.17
C ILE A 97 17.67 -6.78 0.16
N LEU A 98 18.99 -6.93 0.01
CA LEU A 98 19.63 -8.25 0.02
C LEU A 98 19.47 -8.96 1.36
N ARG A 99 19.61 -8.26 2.50
CA ARG A 99 19.36 -8.84 3.83
C ARG A 99 17.92 -9.27 4.02
N TYR A 100 16.95 -8.48 3.55
CA TYR A 100 15.54 -8.84 3.60
C TYR A 100 15.28 -10.10 2.76
N LEU A 101 15.75 -10.13 1.52
CA LEU A 101 15.61 -11.30 0.65
C LEU A 101 16.30 -12.52 1.29
N ALA A 102 17.49 -12.38 1.88
CA ALA A 102 18.21 -13.49 2.51
C ALA A 102 17.42 -14.21 3.60
N ARG A 103 16.57 -13.48 4.33
CA ARG A 103 15.73 -14.04 5.40
C ARG A 103 14.42 -14.63 4.91
N HIS A 104 13.94 -14.25 3.73
CA HIS A 104 12.58 -14.54 3.28
C HIS A 104 12.49 -15.22 1.91
N ALA A 105 13.61 -15.37 1.20
CA ALA A 105 13.68 -16.09 -0.06
C ALA A 105 13.29 -17.56 0.11
N LYS A 106 13.04 -18.21 -1.04
CA LYS A 106 12.88 -19.66 -1.06
C LYS A 106 14.16 -20.31 -0.52
N PRO A 107 14.06 -21.31 0.38
CA PRO A 107 15.20 -22.14 0.77
C PRO A 107 15.84 -22.78 -0.46
N GLU A 108 17.16 -22.99 -0.40
CA GLU A 108 17.91 -23.71 -1.45
C GLU A 108 17.48 -25.18 -1.57
#